data_AF-A0A2L0BU90-F1
#
_entry.id   AF-A0A2L0BU90-F1
#
_cell.length_a   1.000
_cell.length_b   1.000
_cell.length_c   1.000
_cell.angle_alpha   90.00
_cell.angle_beta   90.00
_cell.angle_gamma   90.00
#
_symmetry.space_group_name_H-M   'P 1'
#
loop_
_entity.id
_entity.type
_entity.pdbx_description
1 polymer ?
#
loop_
_entity_poly.entity_id
_entity_poly.type
_entity_poly.pdbx_seq_one_letter_code
_entity_poly.pdbx_strand_id
1 'polypeptide(L)'
;QLMVNPFSGALIDRIGYDIPMMIGLCIMFLSTAVFACGRSYGLLFFARSLQGVGSAFADTSGLAMIADRFTEENERSKALGIALAFISFGCLVAPPFGGALYQFAGKEMPFLILAFVSLMDGFMLLLVMKPLKTQIKESQMVKPPSVPIWRLFMDKYIAVCAGALMMSNVALAFLEPTISLWMEDNLTTDNWKIGMIWL
;
A
#
# COMPACT_ATOMS: atom_id res chain seq x y z
N GLN A 1 -3.81 7.04 -4.50
CA GLN A 1 -2.35 6.91 -4.28
C GLN A 1 -1.55 8.01 -4.95
N LEU A 2 -1.40 8.07 -6.28
CA LEU A 2 -0.52 9.05 -6.97
C LEU A 2 -0.68 10.52 -6.54
N MET A 3 -1.91 11.03 -6.44
CA MET A 3 -2.15 12.42 -5.99
C MET A 3 -2.01 12.61 -4.47
N VAL A 4 -2.16 11.53 -3.70
CA VAL A 4 -2.18 11.56 -2.22
C VAL A 4 -0.77 11.41 -1.65
N ASN A 5 0.11 10.63 -2.31
CA ASN A 5 1.50 10.41 -1.90
C ASN A 5 2.30 11.70 -1.62
N PRO A 6 2.26 12.76 -2.47
CA PRO A 6 2.97 14.00 -2.15
C PRO A 6 2.38 14.73 -0.94
N PHE A 7 1.07 14.61 -0.72
CA PHE A 7 0.40 15.18 0.45
C PHE A 7 0.71 14.39 1.73
N SER A 8 0.75 13.06 1.65
CA SER A 8 1.12 12.21 2.78
C SER A 8 2.56 12.44 3.21
N GLY A 9 3.50 12.56 2.26
CA GLY A 9 4.90 12.91 2.56
C GLY A 9 5.03 14.22 3.34
N ALA A 10 4.37 15.29 2.87
CA ALA A 10 4.38 16.58 3.57
C ALA A 10 3.73 16.53 4.97
N LEU A 11 2.73 15.66 5.16
CA LEU A 11 2.05 15.47 6.44
C LEU A 11 2.92 14.67 7.43
N ILE A 12 3.60 13.63 6.94
CA ILE A 12 4.56 12.81 7.71
C ILE A 12 5.72 13.69 8.21
N ASP A 13 6.22 14.58 7.36
CA ASP A 13 7.33 15.49 7.72
C ASP A 13 6.99 16.42 8.88
N ARG A 14 5.72 16.84 9.00
CA ARG A 14 5.22 17.76 10.05
C ARG A 14 4.78 17.07 11.33
N ILE A 15 4.14 15.90 11.23
CA ILE A 15 3.41 15.27 12.35
C ILE A 15 4.13 14.01 12.86
N GLY A 16 5.15 13.53 12.14
CA GLY A 16 5.80 12.24 12.38
C GLY A 16 5.11 11.12 11.61
N TYR A 17 5.76 9.96 11.53
CA TYR A 17 5.32 8.81 10.72
C TYR A 17 4.21 7.99 11.41
N ASP A 18 4.16 8.02 12.74
CA ASP A 18 3.29 7.16 13.55
C ASP A 18 1.79 7.45 13.35
N ILE A 19 1.43 8.74 13.31
CA ILE A 19 0.04 9.19 13.21
C ILE A 19 -0.52 8.94 11.79
N PRO A 20 0.17 9.34 10.70
CA PRO A 20 -0.28 9.05 9.34
C PRO A 20 -0.36 7.54 9.06
N MET A 21 0.56 6.73 9.58
CA MET A 21 0.52 5.26 9.42
C MET A 21 -0.73 4.66 10.07
N MET A 22 -1.04 5.04 11.31
CA MET A 22 -2.24 4.57 12.01
C MET A 22 -3.53 5.07 11.34
N ILE A 23 -3.57 6.32 10.88
CA ILE A 23 -4.71 6.85 10.12
C ILE A 23 -4.90 6.06 8.82
N GLY A 24 -3.82 5.80 8.09
CA GLY A 24 -3.84 5.03 6.85
C GLY A 24 -4.42 3.62 7.05
N LEU A 25 -3.96 2.92 8.07
CA LEU A 25 -4.44 1.58 8.43
C LEU A 25 -5.91 1.58 8.87
N CYS A 26 -6.34 2.54 9.69
CA CYS A 26 -7.75 2.69 10.07
C CYS A 26 -8.64 2.96 8.85
N ILE A 27 -8.19 3.81 7.93
CA ILE A 27 -8.89 4.11 6.68
C ILE A 27 -8.96 2.85 5.79
N MET A 28 -7.87 2.09 5.68
CA MET A 28 -7.87 0.83 4.94
C MET A 28 -8.83 -0.19 5.54
N PHE A 29 -8.82 -0.36 6.87
CA PHE A 29 -9.74 -1.25 7.57
C PHE A 29 -11.22 -0.86 7.31
N LEU A 30 -11.57 0.41 7.55
CA LEU A 30 -12.93 0.91 7.35
C LEU A 30 -13.38 0.79 5.90
N SER A 31 -12.53 1.18 4.95
CA SER A 31 -12.85 1.09 3.52
C SER A 31 -13.07 -0.36 3.07
N THR A 32 -12.26 -1.30 3.56
CA THR A 32 -12.37 -2.73 3.24
C THR A 32 -13.63 -3.34 3.85
N ALA A 33 -13.97 -2.97 5.08
CA ALA A 33 -15.22 -3.38 5.73
C ALA A 33 -16.46 -2.84 4.98
N VAL A 34 -16.42 -1.56 4.56
CA VAL A 34 -17.48 -0.96 3.74
C VAL A 34 -17.58 -1.65 2.37
N PHE A 35 -16.45 -2.06 1.79
CA PHE A 35 -16.43 -2.81 0.52
C PHE A 35 -17.05 -4.20 0.67
N ALA A 36 -16.80 -4.89 1.79
CA ALA A 36 -17.39 -6.20 2.08
C ALA A 36 -18.92 -6.13 2.19
N CYS A 37 -19.46 -5.15 2.93
CA CYS A 37 -20.90 -4.96 3.09
C CYS A 37 -21.58 -4.23 1.91
N GLY A 38 -20.78 -3.63 1.01
CA GLY A 38 -21.26 -2.81 -0.08
C GLY A 38 -21.96 -3.60 -1.18
N ARG A 39 -23.21 -3.23 -1.48
CA ARG A 39 -24.00 -3.77 -2.60
C ARG A 39 -24.24 -2.78 -3.73
N SER A 40 -23.92 -1.50 -3.52
CA SER A 40 -24.10 -0.43 -4.51
C SER A 40 -22.78 -0.02 -5.15
N TYR A 41 -22.77 0.16 -6.47
CA TYR A 41 -21.60 0.60 -7.23
C TYR A 41 -20.99 1.90 -6.69
N GLY A 42 -21.84 2.87 -6.33
CA GLY A 42 -21.36 4.14 -5.77
C GLY A 42 -20.62 3.97 -4.44
N LEU A 43 -21.08 3.04 -3.59
CA LEU A 43 -20.41 2.73 -2.32
C LEU A 43 -19.08 2.01 -2.54
N LEU A 44 -19.03 1.07 -3.49
CA LEU A 44 -17.80 0.36 -3.85
C LEU A 44 -16.74 1.32 -4.43
N PHE A 45 -17.15 2.26 -5.28
CA PHE A 45 -16.28 3.29 -5.84
C PHE A 45 -15.72 4.21 -4.75
N PHE A 46 -16.57 4.64 -3.82
CA PHE A 46 -16.13 5.45 -2.68
C PHE A 46 -15.16 4.69 -1.77
N ALA A 47 -15.47 3.44 -1.46
CA ALA A 47 -14.61 2.58 -0.66
C ALA A 47 -13.24 2.37 -1.32
N ARG A 48 -13.16 2.13 -2.63
CA ARG A 48 -11.87 2.01 -3.35
C ARG A 48 -11.08 3.31 -3.37
N SER A 49 -11.76 4.44 -3.55
CA SER A 49 -11.13 5.75 -3.49
C SER A 49 -10.51 5.98 -2.11
N LEU A 50 -11.24 5.64 -1.05
CA LEU A 50 -10.80 5.75 0.34
C LEU A 50 -9.65 4.78 0.66
N GLN A 51 -9.72 3.54 0.17
CA GLN A 51 -8.66 2.54 0.30
C GLN A 51 -7.36 3.01 -0.37
N GLY A 52 -7.47 3.66 -1.53
CA GLY A 52 -6.33 4.29 -2.23
C GLY A 52 -5.74 5.52 -1.52
N VAL A 53 -6.48 6.15 -0.61
CA VAL A 53 -5.97 7.18 0.30
C VAL A 53 -5.26 6.53 1.49
N GLY A 54 -5.88 5.54 2.13
CA GLY A 54 -5.32 4.86 3.30
C GLY A 54 -3.99 4.17 3.00
N SER A 55 -3.91 3.43 1.89
CA SER A 55 -2.68 2.76 1.42
C SER A 55 -1.55 3.75 1.13
N ALA A 56 -1.84 4.90 0.51
CA ALA A 56 -0.84 5.95 0.28
C ALA A 56 -0.15 6.38 1.57
N PHE A 57 -0.93 6.61 2.63
CA PHE A 57 -0.40 6.98 3.94
C PHE A 57 0.38 5.83 4.59
N ALA A 58 -0.12 4.59 4.52
CA ALA A 58 0.55 3.43 5.09
C ALA A 58 1.90 3.16 4.41
N ASP A 59 1.93 3.10 3.07
CA ASP A 59 3.13 2.80 2.30
C ASP A 59 4.20 3.89 2.47
N THR A 60 3.81 5.17 2.35
CA THR A 60 4.76 6.28 2.50
C THR A 60 5.31 6.37 3.92
N SER A 61 4.48 6.16 4.95
CA SER A 61 4.94 6.20 6.35
C SER A 61 5.82 5.00 6.70
N GLY A 62 5.47 3.79 6.23
CA GLY A 62 6.22 2.57 6.50
C GLY A 62 7.62 2.60 5.87
N LEU A 63 7.72 2.98 4.59
CA LEU A 63 9.01 3.14 3.92
C LEU A 63 9.85 4.26 4.53
N ALA A 64 9.24 5.40 4.90
CA ALA A 64 9.92 6.49 5.57
C ALA A 64 10.46 6.08 6.95
N MET A 65 9.69 5.31 7.72
CA MET A 65 10.10 4.80 9.03
C MET A 65 11.31 3.85 8.91
N ILE A 66 11.32 2.97 7.92
CA ILE A 66 12.47 2.09 7.64
C ILE A 66 13.69 2.94 7.26
N ALA A 67 13.51 3.92 6.36
CA ALA A 67 14.60 4.77 5.90
C ALA A 67 15.22 5.63 7.02
N ASP A 68 14.42 6.09 7.97
CA ASP A 68 14.88 6.90 9.12
C ASP A 68 15.54 6.04 10.22
N ARG A 69 15.11 4.77 10.36
CA ARG A 69 15.63 3.86 11.39
C ARG A 69 17.04 3.35 11.09
N PHE A 70 17.35 3.09 9.83
CA PHE A 70 18.65 2.57 9.42
C PHE A 70 19.51 3.73 8.92
N THR A 71 20.41 4.21 9.80
CA THR A 71 21.29 5.34 9.50
C THR A 71 22.46 4.98 8.60
N GLU A 72 22.90 3.71 8.59
CA GLU A 72 23.92 3.23 7.65
C GLU A 72 23.31 2.92 6.28
N GLU A 73 23.89 3.47 5.20
CA GLU A 73 23.37 3.30 3.84
C GLU A 73 23.26 1.83 3.39
N ASN A 74 24.21 0.99 3.82
CA ASN A 74 24.23 -0.44 3.52
C ASN A 74 23.12 -1.20 4.25
N GLU A 75 22.90 -0.90 5.53
CA GLU A 75 21.81 -1.52 6.30
C GLU A 75 20.44 -1.03 5.83
N ARG A 76 20.31 0.26 5.53
CA ARG A 76 19.09 0.86 4.98
C ARG A 76 18.68 0.22 3.67
N SER A 77 19.63 0.05 2.75
CA SER A 77 19.36 -0.56 1.44
C SER A 77 18.97 -2.03 1.58
N LYS A 78 19.59 -2.77 2.51
CA LYS A 78 19.18 -4.15 2.83
C LYS A 78 17.77 -4.21 3.42
N ALA A 79 17.46 -3.35 4.39
CA ALA A 79 16.14 -3.33 5.03
C ALA A 79 15.02 -2.95 4.05
N LEU A 80 15.25 -1.92 3.23
CA LEU A 80 14.33 -1.55 2.15
C LEU A 80 14.19 -2.66 1.10
N GLY A 81 15.29 -3.32 0.74
CA GLY A 81 15.28 -4.45 -0.18
C GLY A 81 14.44 -5.62 0.35
N ILE A 82 14.57 -5.95 1.64
CA ILE A 82 13.75 -6.97 2.29
C ILE A 82 12.27 -6.55 2.31
N ALA A 83 11.97 -5.29 2.67
CA ALA A 83 10.59 -4.79 2.67
C ALA A 83 9.94 -4.86 1.28
N LEU A 84 10.66 -4.43 0.24
CA LEU A 84 10.21 -4.53 -1.16
C LEU A 84 10.04 -5.99 -1.61
N ALA A 85 10.90 -6.90 -1.18
CA ALA A 85 10.75 -8.33 -1.46
C ALA A 85 9.46 -8.91 -0.84
N PHE A 86 9.13 -8.52 0.40
CA PHE A 86 7.86 -8.90 1.03
C PHE A 86 6.64 -8.31 0.32
N ILE A 87 6.72 -7.06 -0.15
CA ILE A 87 5.65 -6.45 -0.96
C ILE A 87 5.42 -7.26 -2.24
N SER A 88 6.48 -7.56 -2.99
CA SER A 88 6.40 -8.38 -4.21
C SER A 88 5.85 -9.77 -3.93
N PHE A 89 6.29 -10.41 -2.84
CA PHE A 89 5.77 -11.71 -2.42
C PHE A 89 4.28 -11.64 -2.06
N GLY A 90 3.85 -10.59 -1.37
CA GLY A 90 2.43 -10.34 -1.08
C GLY A 90 1.59 -10.19 -2.35
N CYS A 91 2.08 -9.41 -3.32
CA CYS A 91 1.44 -9.25 -4.63
C CYS A 91 1.34 -10.58 -5.41
N LEU A 92 2.31 -11.47 -5.24
CA LEU A 92 2.32 -12.79 -5.88
C LEU A 92 1.28 -13.75 -5.27
N VAL A 93 1.20 -13.76 -3.94
CA VAL A 93 0.34 -14.69 -3.18
C VAL A 93 -1.11 -14.20 -3.10
N ALA A 94 -1.34 -12.89 -3.20
CA ALA A 94 -2.67 -12.30 -3.01
C ALA A 94 -3.71 -12.72 -4.07
N PRO A 95 -3.44 -12.70 -5.39
CA PRO A 95 -4.41 -13.12 -6.42
C PRO A 95 -4.86 -14.58 -6.33
N PRO A 96 -3.97 -15.59 -6.22
CA PRO A 96 -4.40 -16.98 -6.13
C PRO A 96 -5.18 -17.23 -4.84
N PHE A 97 -4.69 -16.72 -3.70
CA PHE A 97 -5.39 -16.88 -2.42
C PHE A 97 -6.75 -16.17 -2.42
N GLY A 98 -6.81 -14.94 -2.94
CA GLY A 98 -8.05 -14.18 -3.07
C GLY A 98 -9.07 -14.85 -3.99
N GLY A 99 -8.61 -15.39 -5.13
CA GLY A 99 -9.45 -16.12 -6.09
C GLY A 99 -10.03 -17.42 -5.52
N ALA A 100 -9.23 -18.22 -4.80
CA ALA A 100 -9.73 -19.40 -4.09
C ALA A 100 -10.81 -19.02 -3.08
N LEU A 101 -10.52 -18.04 -2.22
CA LEU A 101 -11.44 -17.62 -1.17
C LEU A 101 -12.74 -17.08 -1.75
N TYR A 102 -12.66 -16.32 -2.83
CA TYR A 102 -13.84 -15.84 -3.56
C TYR A 102 -14.70 -16.99 -4.08
N GLN A 103 -14.08 -18.03 -4.65
CA GLN A 103 -14.77 -19.18 -5.21
C GLN A 103 -15.43 -20.08 -4.15
N PHE A 104 -14.74 -20.34 -3.04
CA PHE A 104 -15.22 -21.29 -2.02
C PHE A 104 -16.10 -20.66 -0.93
N ALA A 105 -15.90 -19.38 -0.61
CA ALA A 105 -16.50 -18.74 0.56
C ALA A 105 -17.27 -17.45 0.21
N GLY A 106 -17.40 -17.14 -1.09
CA GLY A 106 -18.17 -16.01 -1.60
C GLY A 106 -17.43 -14.67 -1.57
N LYS A 107 -18.05 -13.62 -2.12
CA LYS A 107 -17.39 -12.33 -2.35
C LYS A 107 -16.86 -11.66 -1.08
N GLU A 108 -17.51 -11.89 0.07
CA GLU A 108 -17.32 -11.11 1.29
C GLU A 108 -16.07 -11.55 2.07
N MET A 109 -15.71 -12.84 1.96
CA MET A 109 -14.64 -13.47 2.72
C MET A 109 -13.22 -12.95 2.42
N PRO A 110 -12.78 -12.76 1.16
CA PRO A 110 -11.46 -12.18 0.90
C PRO A 110 -11.34 -10.75 1.49
N PHE A 111 -12.41 -9.95 1.44
CA PHE A 111 -12.41 -8.61 2.03
C PHE A 111 -12.42 -8.63 3.56
N LEU A 112 -13.17 -9.55 4.19
CA LEU A 112 -13.14 -9.70 5.65
C LEU A 112 -11.77 -10.13 6.16
N ILE A 113 -11.09 -11.02 5.44
CA ILE A 113 -9.73 -11.45 5.80
C ILE A 113 -8.74 -10.30 5.61
N LEU A 114 -8.83 -9.54 4.52
CA LEU A 114 -8.03 -8.32 4.33
C LEU A 114 -8.28 -7.30 5.46
N ALA A 115 -9.53 -7.11 5.87
CA ALA A 115 -9.87 -6.26 7.00
C ALA A 115 -9.24 -6.78 8.29
N PHE A 116 -9.33 -8.08 8.58
CA PHE A 116 -8.72 -8.67 9.76
C PHE A 116 -7.19 -8.55 9.76
N VAL A 117 -6.55 -8.78 8.62
CA VAL A 117 -5.11 -8.60 8.45
C VAL A 117 -4.71 -7.14 8.68
N SER A 118 -5.43 -6.18 8.12
CA SER A 118 -5.16 -4.74 8.36
C SER A 118 -5.37 -4.33 9.83
N LEU A 119 -6.32 -4.96 10.53
CA LEU A 119 -6.55 -4.74 11.96
C LEU A 119 -5.43 -5.36 12.81
N MET A 120 -4.98 -6.56 12.47
CA MET A 120 -3.82 -7.20 13.12
C MET A 120 -2.55 -6.39 12.89
N ASP A 121 -2.32 -5.89 11.68
CA ASP A 121 -1.19 -5.02 11.37
C ASP A 121 -1.25 -3.73 12.19
N GLY A 122 -2.40 -3.06 12.23
CA GLY A 122 -2.62 -1.89 13.10
C GLY A 122 -2.41 -2.18 14.59
N PHE A 123 -2.81 -3.35 15.07
CA PHE A 123 -2.58 -3.77 16.46
C PHE A 123 -1.09 -4.04 16.74
N MET A 124 -0.41 -4.72 15.83
CA MET A 124 1.04 -4.95 15.91
C MET A 124 1.79 -3.62 15.88
N LEU A 125 1.38 -2.70 15.03
CA LEU A 125 1.86 -1.32 14.97
C LEU A 125 1.72 -0.62 16.31
N LEU A 126 0.56 -0.73 16.98
CA LEU A 126 0.32 -0.11 18.29
C LEU A 126 1.21 -0.69 19.39
N LEU A 127 1.51 -1.99 19.33
CA LEU A 127 2.44 -2.64 20.27
C LEU A 127 3.89 -2.20 20.03
N VAL A 128 4.30 -2.10 18.76
CA VAL A 128 5.65 -1.68 18.34
C VAL A 128 5.84 -0.16 18.45
N MET A 129 4.77 0.64 18.37
CA MET A 129 4.84 2.11 18.47
C MET A 129 5.14 2.61 19.88
N LYS A 130 4.78 1.85 20.92
CA LYS A 130 5.06 2.24 22.32
C LYS A 130 6.56 2.43 22.61
N PRO A 131 7.48 1.56 22.17
CA PRO A 131 8.92 1.81 22.26
C PRO A 131 9.46 2.81 21.21
N LEU A 132 8.79 2.99 20.07
CA LEU A 132 9.21 3.94 19.01
C LEU A 132 9.13 5.41 19.47
N LYS A 133 8.05 5.75 20.20
CA LYS A 133 7.77 7.13 20.67
C LYS A 133 8.90 7.74 21.51
N THR A 134 9.71 6.89 22.15
CA THR A 134 10.84 7.31 23.01
C THR A 134 12.12 7.53 22.21
N GLN A 135 12.39 6.74 21.16
CA GLN A 135 13.63 6.86 20.38
C GLN A 135 13.56 7.91 19.25
N ILE A 136 12.39 8.13 18.67
CA ILE A 136 12.19 9.16 17.61
C ILE A 136 12.35 10.57 18.19
N LYS A 137 11.92 10.76 19.44
CA LYS A 137 12.01 12.03 20.15
C LYS A 137 13.46 12.45 20.43
N GLU A 138 14.39 11.49 20.49
CA GLU A 138 15.84 11.76 20.59
C GLU A 138 16.48 12.00 19.21
N SER A 139 16.06 11.27 18.17
CA SER A 139 16.64 11.40 16.81
C SER A 139 16.15 12.66 16.05
N GLN A 140 15.06 13.30 16.50
CA GLN A 140 14.53 14.54 15.91
C GLN A 140 15.45 15.78 16.05
N MET A 141 16.56 15.71 16.78
CA MET A 141 17.45 16.86 16.93
C MET A 141 18.34 17.15 15.70
N VAL A 142 18.42 16.26 14.70
CA VAL A 142 19.24 16.48 13.49
C VAL A 142 18.48 16.06 12.22
N LYS A 143 17.46 16.83 11.81
CA LYS A 143 16.93 16.74 10.44
C LYS A 143 17.75 17.65 9.52
N PRO A 144 18.38 17.15 8.44
CA PRO A 144 18.92 18.03 7.40
C PRO A 144 17.78 18.85 6.79
N PRO A 145 18.06 20.05 6.23
CA PRO A 145 17.05 20.97 5.75
C PRO A 145 16.15 20.28 4.72
N SER A 146 14.84 20.27 4.97
CA SER A 146 13.83 19.72 4.08
C SER A 146 13.96 20.40 2.71
N VAL A 147 14.42 19.65 1.70
CA VAL A 147 14.32 20.12 0.32
C VAL A 147 12.83 20.14 -0.04
N PRO A 148 12.26 21.26 -0.49
CA PRO A 148 10.85 21.31 -0.83
C PRO A 148 10.56 20.31 -1.96
N ILE A 149 9.51 19.49 -1.79
CA ILE A 149 9.05 18.46 -2.76
C ILE A 149 8.96 19.00 -4.20
N TRP A 150 8.60 20.28 -4.36
CA TRP A 150 8.50 20.94 -5.66
C TRP A 150 9.85 21.05 -6.38
N ARG A 151 10.96 21.17 -5.64
CA ARG A 151 12.33 21.22 -6.18
C ARG A 151 12.82 19.84 -6.61
N LEU A 152 12.36 18.77 -5.94
CA LEU A 152 12.60 17.38 -6.34
C LEU A 152 11.84 17.02 -7.61
N PHE A 153 10.58 17.46 -7.72
CA PHE A 153 9.74 17.22 -8.90
C PHE A 153 10.20 17.99 -10.14
N MET A 154 10.94 19.10 -9.96
CA MET A 154 11.58 19.87 -11.03
C MET A 154 12.90 19.27 -11.51
N ASP A 155 13.45 18.25 -10.86
CA ASP A 155 14.67 17.60 -11.33
C ASP A 155 14.36 16.73 -12.55
N LYS A 156 15.06 16.98 -13.66
CA LYS A 156 14.87 16.28 -14.94
C LYS A 156 15.05 14.76 -14.80
N TYR A 157 15.97 14.30 -13.95
CA TYR A 157 16.21 12.87 -13.76
C TYR A 157 15.08 12.20 -12.97
N ILE A 158 14.61 12.86 -11.90
CA ILE A 158 13.52 12.36 -11.06
C ILE A 158 12.20 12.35 -11.83
N ALA A 159 11.94 13.39 -12.62
CA ALA A 159 10.74 13.47 -13.46
C ALA A 159 10.71 12.36 -14.53
N VAL A 160 11.86 12.03 -15.15
CA VAL A 160 11.95 10.93 -16.12
C VAL A 160 11.71 9.57 -15.45
N CYS A 161 12.34 9.32 -14.30
CA CYS A 161 12.12 8.07 -13.55
C CYS A 161 10.68 7.93 -13.07
N ALA A 162 10.09 8.99 -12.52
CA ALA A 162 8.70 9.02 -12.08
C ALA A 162 7.74 8.78 -13.25
N GLY A 163 7.98 9.44 -14.40
CA GLY A 163 7.20 9.24 -15.62
C GLY A 163 7.27 7.81 -16.13
N ALA A 164 8.46 7.20 -16.15
CA ALA A 164 8.64 5.80 -16.53
C ALA A 164 7.87 4.85 -15.59
N LEU A 165 7.98 5.05 -14.27
CA LEU A 165 7.25 4.27 -13.27
C LEU A 165 5.73 4.41 -13.40
N MET A 166 5.23 5.62 -13.69
CA MET A 166 3.82 5.84 -13.96
C MET A 166 3.36 5.09 -15.21
N MET A 167 4.14 5.16 -16.30
CA MET A 167 3.83 4.46 -17.55
C MET A 167 3.76 2.94 -17.34
N SER A 168 4.71 2.37 -16.60
CA SER A 168 4.74 0.94 -16.28
C SER A 168 3.54 0.52 -15.43
N ASN A 169 3.19 1.29 -14.40
CA ASN A 169 2.02 0.97 -13.55
C ASN A 169 0.70 1.09 -14.30
N VAL A 170 0.56 2.07 -15.21
CA VAL A 170 -0.65 2.20 -16.05
C VAL A 170 -0.80 0.98 -16.94
N ALA A 171 0.27 0.53 -17.61
CA ALA A 171 0.23 -0.66 -18.46
C ALA A 171 -0.22 -1.91 -17.69
N LEU A 172 0.33 -2.12 -16.49
CA LEU A 172 -0.05 -3.24 -15.63
C LEU A 172 -1.53 -3.17 -15.21
N ALA A 173 -2.00 -1.99 -14.82
CA ALA A 173 -3.38 -1.75 -14.39
C ALA A 173 -4.42 -2.01 -15.50
N PHE A 174 -4.05 -1.87 -16.78
CA PHE A 174 -4.90 -2.27 -17.89
C PHE A 174 -4.83 -3.76 -18.20
N LEU A 175 -3.65 -4.37 -18.02
CA LEU A 175 -3.43 -5.80 -18.27
C LEU A 175 -4.27 -6.67 -17.32
N GLU A 176 -4.28 -6.30 -16.04
CA GLU A 176 -4.99 -7.03 -14.96
C GLU A 176 -6.46 -7.34 -15.26
N PRO A 177 -7.33 -6.35 -15.49
CA PRO A 177 -8.73 -6.60 -15.79
C PRO A 177 -8.91 -7.24 -17.17
N THR A 178 -8.10 -6.86 -18.16
CA THR A 178 -8.28 -7.32 -19.55
C THR A 178 -8.00 -8.81 -19.70
N ILE A 179 -6.89 -9.31 -19.12
CA ILE A 179 -6.54 -10.73 -19.17
C ILE A 179 -7.58 -11.56 -18.40
N SER A 180 -7.98 -11.05 -17.23
CA SER A 180 -8.97 -11.74 -16.38
C SER A 180 -10.32 -11.88 -17.10
N LEU A 181 -10.81 -10.80 -17.73
CA LEU A 181 -12.04 -10.82 -18.53
C LEU A 181 -11.94 -11.74 -19.75
N TRP A 182 -10.85 -11.65 -20.51
CA TRP A 182 -10.66 -12.50 -21.69
C TRP A 182 -10.61 -14.00 -21.34
N MET A 183 -10.01 -14.36 -20.21
CA MET A 183 -9.98 -15.75 -19.74
C MET A 183 -11.33 -16.25 -19.25
N GLU A 184 -12.11 -15.39 -18.61
CA GLU A 184 -13.47 -15.72 -18.19
C GLU A 184 -14.36 -16.01 -19.43
N ASP A 185 -14.19 -15.23 -20.50
CA ASP A 185 -14.95 -15.39 -21.74
C ASP A 185 -14.49 -16.59 -22.59
N ASN A 186 -13.18 -16.89 -22.64
CA ASN A 186 -12.61 -17.82 -23.63
C ASN A 186 -12.01 -19.12 -23.06
N LEU A 187 -11.59 -19.17 -21.81
CA LEU A 187 -10.85 -20.33 -21.26
C LEU A 187 -11.58 -21.03 -20.12
N THR A 188 -11.90 -20.32 -19.02
CA THR A 188 -12.42 -20.94 -17.81
C THR A 188 -13.23 -19.96 -16.96
N THR A 189 -14.32 -20.42 -16.37
CA THR A 189 -15.11 -19.67 -15.36
C THR A 189 -14.65 -19.92 -13.91
N ASP A 190 -13.62 -20.75 -13.70
CA ASP A 190 -13.07 -21.04 -12.38
C ASP A 190 -12.16 -19.91 -11.88
N ASN A 191 -12.64 -19.12 -10.91
CA ASN A 191 -11.91 -17.97 -10.34
C ASN A 191 -10.52 -18.31 -9.76
N TRP A 192 -10.34 -19.51 -9.17
CA TRP A 192 -9.01 -19.95 -8.71
C TRP A 192 -8.00 -20.09 -9.86
N LYS A 193 -8.43 -20.60 -11.02
CA LYS A 193 -7.53 -20.77 -12.18
C LYS A 193 -7.07 -19.43 -12.71
N ILE A 194 -7.98 -18.45 -12.81
CA ILE A 194 -7.66 -17.07 -13.22
C ILE A 194 -6.66 -16.44 -12.24
N GLY A 195 -6.83 -16.68 -10.93
CA GLY A 195 -5.89 -16.20 -9.91
C GLY A 195 -4.47 -16.78 -10.01
N MET A 196 -4.30 -18.00 -10.53
CA MET A 196 -2.98 -18.65 -10.66
C MET A 196 -2.09 -18.06 -11.76
N ILE A 197 -2.62 -17.31 -12.73
CA ILE A 197 -1.83 -16.69 -13.81
C ILE A 197 -1.01 -15.49 -13.31
N TRP A 198 -1.46 -14.88 -12.22
CA TRP A 198 -0.78 -13.75 -11.58
C TRP A 198 0.33 -14.19 -10.61
N LEU A 199 0.60 -15.50 -10.55
CA LEU A 199 1.68 -16.15 -9.81
C LEU A 199 2.89 -16.34 -10.74
#